data_AF-A0A363THU1-F1
#
_entry.id   AF-A0A363THU1-F1
#
_cell.length_a   1.000
_cell.length_b   1.000
_cell.length_c   1.000
_cell.angle_alpha   90.00
_cell.angle_beta   90.00
_cell.angle_gamma   90.00
#
_symmetry.space_group_name_H-M   'P 1'
#
loop_
_entity.id
_entity.type
_entity.pdbx_description
1 polymer ?
#
loop_
_entity_poly.entity_id
_entity_poly.type
_entity_poly.pdbx_seq_one_letter_code
_entity_poly.pdbx_strand_id
1 'polypeptide(L)' 'MKIDLQITKDGDALLANTYDVTDADSFANACADLWWKLKQQTARTLPGADLDRGVLDHLAGAQLNLIRL' A
#
# COMPACT_ATOMS: atom_id res chain seq x y z
N MET A 1 15.54 -9.93 3.87
CA MET A 1 16.08 -8.62 3.41
C MET A 1 15.05 -7.58 3.76
N LYS A 2 15.44 -6.49 4.41
CA LYS A 2 14.49 -5.43 4.72
C LYS A 2 14.25 -4.53 3.51
N ILE A 3 12.97 -4.31 3.21
CA ILE A 3 12.53 -3.34 2.21
C ILE A 3 11.51 -2.42 2.86
N ASP A 4 11.55 -1.15 2.45
CA ASP A 4 10.46 -0.22 2.68
C ASP A 4 9.57 -0.19 1.43
N LEU A 5 8.31 -0.58 1.61
CA LEU A 5 7.29 -0.57 0.58
C LEU A 5 6.45 0.68 0.76
N GLN A 6 6.46 1.55 -0.25
CA GLN A 6 5.78 2.84 -0.20
C GLN A 6 4.81 2.99 -1.36
N ILE A 7 3.59 3.45 -1.06
CA ILE A 7 2.65 3.97 -2.03
C ILE A 7 2.74 5.49 -1.96
N THR A 8 3.09 6.12 -3.07
CA THR A 8 3.20 7.58 -3.18
C THR A 8 2.24 8.12 -4.21
N LYS A 9 1.76 9.35 -4.05
CA LYS A 9 0.93 10.04 -5.03
C LYS A 9 1.30 11.52 -5.02
N ASP A 10 1.53 12.08 -6.20
CA ASP A 10 1.94 13.48 -6.36
C ASP A 10 3.18 13.89 -5.53
N GLY A 11 4.06 12.94 -5.22
CA GLY A 11 5.25 13.13 -4.40
C GLY A 11 5.06 12.91 -2.89
N ASP A 12 3.81 12.79 -2.43
CA ASP A 12 3.48 12.51 -1.02
C ASP A 12 3.34 11.01 -0.76
N ALA A 13 3.79 10.55 0.41
CA ALA A 13 3.60 9.18 0.84
C ALA A 13 2.16 8.96 1.34
N LEU A 14 1.37 8.16 0.61
CA LEU A 14 0.04 7.73 1.02
C LEU A 14 0.11 6.65 2.11
N LEU A 15 1.04 5.70 1.94
CA LEU A 15 1.27 4.62 2.88
C LEU A 15 2.70 4.13 2.74
N ALA A 16 3.40 3.94 3.86
CA ALA A 16 4.74 3.39 3.88
C ALA A 16 4.82 2.36 5.00
N ASN A 17 5.43 1.21 4.73
CA ASN A 17 5.70 0.22 5.76
C ASN A 17 6.91 -0.64 5.42
N THR A 18 7.68 -0.98 6.44
CA THR A 18 8.87 -1.81 6.31
C THR A 18 8.55 -3.28 6.53
N TYR A 19 9.09 -4.14 5.66
CA TYR A 19 8.89 -5.58 5.68
C TYR A 19 10.22 -6.32 5.60
N ASP A 20 10.30 -7.48 6.22
CA ASP A 20 11.38 -8.43 5.96
C ASP A 20 10.94 -9.40 4.85
N VAL A 21 11.67 -9.37 3.75
CA VAL A 21 11.40 -10.16 2.54
C VAL A 21 12.55 -11.13 2.32
N THR A 22 12.28 -12.41 2.48
CA THR A 22 13.24 -13.51 2.36
C THR A 22 13.16 -14.23 1.02
N ASP A 23 12.02 -14.10 0.34
CA ASP A 23 11.64 -14.86 -0.85
C ASP A 23 10.46 -14.16 -1.57
N ALA A 24 9.95 -14.78 -2.64
CA ALA A 24 8.81 -14.25 -3.39
C ALA A 24 7.50 -14.25 -2.59
N ASP A 25 7.31 -15.22 -1.69
CA ASP A 25 6.07 -15.37 -0.91
C ASP A 25 5.96 -14.30 0.18
N SER A 26 7.06 -14.03 0.89
CA SER A 26 7.16 -12.92 1.85
C SER A 26 6.98 -11.57 1.18
N PHE A 27 7.46 -11.39 -0.07
CA PHE A 27 7.16 -10.19 -0.86
C PHE A 27 5.67 -10.08 -1.21
N ALA A 28 5.03 -11.16 -1.66
CA ALA A 28 3.60 -11.18 -1.96
C ALA A 28 2.76 -10.87 -0.72
N ASN A 29 3.13 -11.43 0.43
CA ASN A 29 2.49 -11.15 1.72
C ASN A 29 2.64 -9.68 2.13
N ALA A 30 3.81 -9.07 1.90
CA ALA A 30 4.04 -7.66 2.17
C ALA A 30 3.12 -6.76 1.31
N CYS A 31 2.98 -7.06 0.01
CA CYS A 31 2.06 -6.35 -0.88
C CYS A 31 0.58 -6.52 -0.45
N ALA A 32 0.19 -7.73 -0.06
CA ALA A 32 -1.17 -8.00 0.41
C ALA A 32 -1.51 -7.26 1.72
N ASP A 33 -0.57 -7.20 2.67
CA ASP A 33 -0.71 -6.44 3.90
C ASP A 33 -0.80 -4.93 3.62
N LEU A 34 0.04 -4.41 2.73
CA LEU A 34 0.01 -3.00 2.31
C LEU A 34 -1.35 -2.62 1.70
N TRP A 35 -1.90 -3.48 0.83
CA TRP A 35 -3.24 -3.32 0.28
C TRP A 35 -4.34 -3.32 1.35
N TRP A 36 -4.26 -4.24 2.32
CA TRP A 36 -5.21 -4.29 3.43
C TRP A 36 -5.17 -3.02 4.28
N LYS A 37 -3.99 -2.51 4.58
CA LYS A 37 -3.80 -1.26 5.34
C LYS A 37 -4.40 -0.06 4.59
N LEU A 38 -4.15 0.02 3.29
CA LEU A 38 -4.73 1.05 2.44
C LEU A 38 -6.26 0.97 2.45
N LYS A 39 -6.83 -0.24 2.30
CA LYS A 39 -8.28 -0.46 2.40
C LYS A 39 -8.86 0.01 3.73
N GLN A 40 -8.19 -0.28 4.83
CA GLN A 40 -8.63 0.18 6.16
C GLN A 40 -8.57 1.70 6.30
N GLN A 41 -7.53 2.37 5.77
CA GLN A 41 -7.45 3.83 5.76
C GLN A 41 -8.55 4.46 4.90
N THR A 42 -8.81 3.90 3.71
CA THR A 42 -9.89 4.38 2.84
C THR A 42 -11.26 4.14 3.46
N ALA A 43 -11.49 3.00 4.12
CA ALA A 43 -12.75 2.73 4.81
C ALA A 43 -13.04 3.73 5.95
N ARG A 44 -12.00 4.23 6.63
CA ARG A 44 -12.14 5.28 7.66
C ARG A 44 -12.49 6.64 7.08
N THR A 45 -12.06 6.92 5.85
CA THR A 45 -12.26 8.22 5.19
C THR A 45 -13.52 8.26 4.33
N LEU A 46 -13.98 7.12 3.82
CA LEU A 46 -15.15 6.96 2.96
C LEU A 46 -16.08 5.86 3.49
N PRO A 47 -16.81 6.12 4.59
CA PRO A 47 -17.73 5.15 5.16
C PRO A 47 -18.90 4.85 4.20
N GLY A 48 -19.14 3.58 3.90
CA GLY A 48 -20.28 3.11 3.10
C GLY A 48 -20.09 3.10 1.57
N ALA A 49 -18.90 3.49 1.07
CA ALA A 49 -18.56 3.33 -0.33
C ALA A 49 -18.16 1.88 -0.65
N ASP A 50 -18.29 1.47 -1.92
CA ASP A 50 -17.59 0.30 -2.44
C ASP A 50 -16.08 0.51 -2.22
N LEU A 51 -15.55 -0.15 -1.21
CA LEU A 51 -14.20 0.10 -0.70
C LEU A 51 -13.15 -0.20 -1.76
N ASP A 52 -13.36 -1.23 -2.58
CA ASP A 52 -12.40 -1.56 -3.63
C ASP A 52 -12.37 -0.44 -4.69
N ARG A 53 -13.53 0.10 -5.08
CA ARG A 53 -13.57 1.23 -6.01
C ARG A 53 -13.00 2.52 -5.42
N GLY A 54 -13.36 2.86 -4.19
CA GLY A 54 -12.83 4.06 -3.52
C GLY A 54 -11.32 4.00 -3.31
N VAL A 55 -10.76 2.81 -3.05
CA VAL A 55 -9.31 2.60 -2.96
C VAL A 55 -8.66 2.75 -4.34
N LEU A 56 -9.24 2.18 -5.39
CA LEU A 56 -8.71 2.33 -6.75
C LEU A 56 -8.72 3.78 -7.22
N ASP A 57 -9.77 4.54 -6.92
CA ASP A 57 -9.83 5.98 -7.19
C ASP A 57 -8.77 6.74 -6.38
N HIS A 58 -8.55 6.34 -5.13
CA HIS A 58 -7.50 6.94 -4.29
C HIS A 58 -6.10 6.67 -4.85
N LEU A 59 -5.88 5.47 -5.41
CA LEU A 59 -4.65 5.03 -6.05
C LEU A 59 -4.46 5.54 -7.48
N ALA A 60 -5.45 6.19 -8.09
CA ALA A 60 -5.29 6.73 -9.43
C ALA A 60 -4.10 7.72 -9.47
N GLY A 61 -3.08 7.41 -10.27
CA GLY A 61 -1.83 8.18 -10.35
C GLY A 61 -0.79 7.87 -9.27
N ALA A 62 -1.06 6.93 -8.36
CA ALA A 62 -0.11 6.51 -7.34
C ALA A 62 0.98 5.59 -7.91
N GLN A 63 2.13 5.58 -7.24
CA GLN A 63 3.30 4.78 -7.58
C GLN A 63 3.67 3.88 -6.41
N LEU A 64 4.06 2.64 -6.71
CA LEU A 64 4.64 1.71 -5.74
C LEU A 64 6.16 1.80 -5.81
N ASN A 65 6.78 2.23 -4.71
CA ASN A 65 8.22 2.31 -4.55
C ASN A 65 8.72 1.20 -3.63
N LEU A 66 9.86 0.61 -4.00
CA LEU A 66 10.57 -0.38 -3.23
C LEU A 66 11.94 0.18 -2.88
N ILE A 67 12.17 0.45 -1.60
CA ILE A 67 13.44 1.00 -1.13
C ILE A 67 14.13 -0.09 -0.31
N ARG A 68 15.32 -0.51 -0.75
CA ARG A 68 16.12 -1.47 0.00
C ARG A 68 16.77 -0.77 1.19
N LEU A 69 16.67 -1.38 2.37
CA LEU A 69 17.27 -0.88 3.61
C LEU A 69 18.56 -1.64 3.95
#